data_AF-A0A5C6E6R2-F1
#
_entry.id   AF-A0A5C6E6R2-F1
#
_cell.length_a   1.000
_cell.length_b   1.000
_cell.length_c   1.000
_cell.angle_alpha   90.00
_cell.angle_beta   90.00
_cell.angle_gamma   90.00
#
_symmetry.space_group_name_H-M   'P 1'
#
loop_
_entity.id
_entity.type
_entity.pdbx_description
1 polymer ?
#
loop_
_entity_poly.entity_id
_entity_poly.type
_entity_poly.pdbx_seq_one_letter_code
_entity_poly.pdbx_strand_id
1 'polypeptide(L)'
;MPASPTETIADLIDRLGEPPESVVDTWCDQLRDAAIDWEKHHDEAFPPIDLSLWSIGTQGELCYQSACYPCPSAPRSTLSIRGSSRAQIASFRAAVLASTAADNVPQPTEIAAAKPGFDSADAATGVADLSPPQKVLAAKRRWVVAASLLIVGGVVVTILKTRVPSERSARATPSPFPSSQASQSLPTQTADPIASDDLTMRLETFDSKPLDPNGSEPLIDLQPILSIENLLPAVSSPLDRETDVEKYLLRATEHEISADVDAKPATAFRADSDAEVTETPQSIRIAAVAAVALPEATDENKRARIGHLSPNTLSLQFPIDVAVELNNDESAGHHVIHDCRRKLEIASLTRDQQELVFGWSPQAKDSTVAALLQHGRLRDEHGNAAYLRAGIEADPWSMVFDQSDYRPSWDLGAAVLPQVTRLSLQLDLPETIELGWMEPPKPDHLRRARSLAVLSNPEFEQVQIAILFNVHCTRKLSCEIRHAARLDPSLPWQTFTEPGIQRLANQLLARNDQFARLQDQIEAWYEHADSTQRRQLRTQRDQLKSSIEWSETLSTRVAQLQTMVAELKQDGKIRCELYVRWPDGDQPLLTMPEGGNRE
;
A
#
# COMPACT_ATOMS: atom_id res chain seq x y z
N MET A 1 -24.11 -19.56 20.06
CA MET A 1 -23.88 -18.93 18.75
C MET A 1 -24.70 -19.71 17.73
N PRO A 2 -25.61 -19.08 16.97
CA PRO A 2 -26.13 -19.72 15.75
C PRO A 2 -24.95 -19.92 14.79
N ALA A 3 -24.89 -21.07 14.11
CA ALA A 3 -23.90 -21.27 13.05
C ALA A 3 -24.17 -20.25 11.94
N SER A 4 -23.12 -19.60 11.43
CA SER A 4 -23.21 -18.80 10.21
C SER A 4 -23.77 -19.67 9.09
N PRO A 5 -24.69 -19.16 8.25
CA PRO A 5 -25.24 -19.95 7.15
C PRO A 5 -24.14 -20.31 6.17
N THR A 6 -23.76 -21.59 6.13
CA THR A 6 -22.80 -22.12 5.16
C THR A 6 -23.52 -22.43 3.86
N GLU A 7 -23.04 -21.87 2.76
CA GLU A 7 -23.60 -22.09 1.42
C GLU A 7 -23.05 -23.41 0.85
N THR A 8 -23.89 -24.22 0.19
CA THR A 8 -23.42 -25.46 -0.44
C THR A 8 -22.62 -25.17 -1.72
N ILE A 9 -21.77 -26.10 -2.16
CA ILE A 9 -21.06 -25.94 -3.43
C ILE A 9 -22.07 -25.82 -4.59
N ALA A 10 -23.17 -26.57 -4.54
CA ALA A 10 -24.25 -26.49 -5.51
C ALA A 10 -24.88 -25.09 -5.55
N ASP A 11 -25.32 -24.55 -4.40
CA ASP A 11 -25.92 -23.21 -4.32
C ASP A 11 -24.95 -22.12 -4.82
N LEU A 12 -23.66 -22.25 -4.50
CA LEU A 12 -22.64 -21.29 -4.89
C LEU A 12 -22.38 -21.31 -6.41
N ILE A 13 -22.39 -22.49 -7.05
CA ILE A 13 -22.28 -22.63 -8.51
C ILE A 13 -23.55 -22.07 -9.20
N ASP A 14 -24.74 -22.39 -8.69
CA ASP A 14 -26.00 -21.86 -9.22
C ASP A 14 -26.08 -20.33 -9.13
N ARG A 15 -25.47 -19.73 -8.08
CA ARG A 15 -25.47 -18.29 -7.84
C ARG A 15 -24.36 -17.51 -8.56
N LEU A 16 -23.17 -18.10 -8.70
CA LEU A 16 -21.98 -17.40 -9.25
C LEU A 16 -21.53 -17.90 -10.63
N GLY A 17 -22.05 -19.04 -11.10
CA GLY A 17 -21.58 -19.72 -12.31
C GLY A 17 -20.36 -20.61 -12.06
N GLU A 18 -19.65 -20.92 -13.15
CA GLU A 18 -18.50 -21.83 -13.11
C GLU A 18 -17.31 -21.23 -12.33
N PRO A 19 -16.82 -21.89 -11.28
CA PRO A 19 -15.68 -21.41 -10.52
C PRO A 19 -14.37 -21.54 -11.33
N PRO A 20 -13.42 -20.59 -11.20
CA PRO A 20 -12.12 -20.69 -11.87
C PRO A 20 -11.37 -22.00 -11.53
N GLU A 21 -10.66 -22.59 -12.50
CA GLU A 21 -9.95 -23.87 -12.32
C GLU A 21 -9.05 -23.90 -11.08
N SER A 22 -8.39 -22.78 -10.73
CA SER A 22 -7.54 -22.66 -9.54
C SER A 22 -8.30 -22.84 -8.22
N VAL A 23 -9.57 -22.43 -8.16
CA VAL A 23 -10.46 -22.64 -7.01
C VAL A 23 -10.88 -24.11 -6.95
N VAL A 24 -11.24 -24.71 -8.09
CA VAL A 24 -11.61 -26.14 -8.17
C VAL A 24 -10.43 -27.04 -7.80
N ASP A 25 -9.22 -26.72 -8.23
CA ASP A 25 -8.01 -27.45 -7.87
C ASP A 25 -7.70 -27.33 -6.37
N THR A 26 -7.99 -26.19 -5.74
CA THR A 26 -7.90 -26.00 -4.28
C THR A 26 -8.90 -26.88 -3.54
N TRP A 27 -10.15 -26.93 -3.99
CA TRP A 27 -11.18 -27.84 -3.47
C TRP A 27 -10.79 -29.31 -3.66
N CYS A 28 -10.17 -29.67 -4.78
CA CYS A 28 -9.68 -31.04 -5.03
C CYS A 28 -8.50 -31.43 -4.13
N ASP A 29 -7.66 -30.48 -3.72
CA ASP A 29 -6.59 -30.70 -2.74
C ASP A 29 -7.19 -30.84 -1.31
N GLN A 30 -8.18 -30.02 -0.92
CA GLN A 30 -8.93 -30.18 0.35
C GLN A 30 -9.69 -31.53 0.43
N LEU A 31 -10.37 -31.94 -0.64
CA LEU A 31 -11.04 -33.24 -0.74
C LEU A 31 -10.06 -34.42 -0.67
N ARG A 32 -8.79 -34.23 -1.08
CA ARG A 32 -7.75 -35.25 -0.90
C ARG A 32 -7.39 -35.42 0.56
N ASP A 33 -7.23 -34.33 1.30
CA ASP A 33 -6.96 -34.39 2.74
C ASP A 33 -8.16 -34.99 3.50
N ALA A 34 -9.39 -34.68 3.09
CA ALA A 34 -10.60 -35.34 3.60
C ALA A 34 -10.63 -36.86 3.30
N ALA A 35 -10.24 -37.27 2.10
CA ALA A 35 -10.16 -38.68 1.74
C ALA A 35 -9.06 -39.43 2.53
N ILE A 36 -7.91 -38.81 2.78
CA ILE A 36 -6.85 -39.37 3.63
C ILE A 36 -7.38 -39.59 5.05
N ASP A 37 -8.07 -38.61 5.63
CA ASP A 37 -8.56 -38.72 6.99
C ASP A 37 -9.73 -39.72 7.12
N TRP A 38 -10.60 -39.79 6.10
CA TRP A 38 -11.67 -40.80 6.03
C TRP A 38 -11.12 -42.23 5.93
N GLU A 39 -10.23 -42.50 4.97
CA GLU A 39 -9.61 -43.82 4.76
C GLU A 39 -8.86 -44.29 6.01
N LYS A 40 -8.22 -43.36 6.73
CA LYS A 40 -7.50 -43.63 7.98
C LYS A 40 -8.41 -44.03 9.15
N HIS A 41 -9.62 -43.46 9.24
CA HIS A 41 -10.53 -43.71 10.35
C HIS A 41 -11.52 -44.86 10.10
N HIS A 42 -11.90 -45.10 8.84
CA HIS A 42 -12.93 -46.09 8.48
C HIS A 42 -12.38 -47.35 7.77
N ASP A 43 -11.14 -47.33 7.28
CA ASP A 43 -10.53 -48.38 6.42
C ASP A 43 -11.33 -48.70 5.14
N GLU A 44 -12.31 -47.87 4.80
CA GLU A 44 -13.14 -47.93 3.59
C GLU A 44 -12.69 -46.88 2.57
N ALA A 45 -13.12 -47.03 1.31
CA ALA A 45 -12.93 -45.97 0.32
C ALA A 45 -13.74 -44.71 0.69
N PHE A 46 -13.32 -43.55 0.18
CA PHE A 46 -14.09 -42.32 0.32
C PHE A 46 -15.50 -42.51 -0.31
N PRO A 47 -16.57 -41.91 0.25
CA PRO A 47 -17.89 -41.97 -0.36
C PRO A 47 -17.98 -41.09 -1.63
N PRO A 48 -18.95 -41.35 -2.53
CA PRO A 48 -19.23 -40.45 -3.65
C PRO A 48 -19.50 -39.02 -3.17
N ILE A 49 -18.94 -38.04 -3.88
CA ILE A 49 -19.01 -36.62 -3.51
C ILE A 49 -20.28 -36.00 -4.09
N ASP A 50 -21.22 -35.61 -3.23
CA ASP A 50 -22.47 -34.93 -3.58
C ASP A 50 -22.33 -33.43 -3.28
N LEU A 51 -22.48 -32.58 -4.31
CA LEU A 51 -22.29 -31.12 -4.19
C LEU A 51 -23.27 -30.44 -3.21
N SER A 52 -24.41 -31.08 -2.90
CA SER A 52 -25.40 -30.59 -1.94
C SER A 52 -25.04 -30.87 -0.48
N LEU A 53 -24.12 -31.81 -0.21
CA LEU A 53 -23.68 -32.20 1.14
C LEU A 53 -22.39 -31.50 1.59
N TRP A 54 -21.69 -30.87 0.65
CA TRP A 54 -20.47 -30.10 0.90
C TRP A 54 -20.77 -28.61 0.87
N SER A 55 -20.26 -27.89 1.86
CA SER A 55 -20.44 -26.45 2.01
C SER A 55 -19.12 -25.73 2.19
N ILE A 56 -19.09 -24.45 1.83
CA ILE A 56 -17.89 -23.62 1.92
C ILE A 56 -18.00 -22.74 3.17
N GLY A 57 -16.99 -22.83 4.03
CA GLY A 57 -16.84 -22.02 5.23
C GLY A 57 -16.28 -20.62 4.94
N THR A 58 -16.19 -19.78 5.96
CA THR A 58 -15.93 -18.33 5.79
C THR A 58 -14.49 -17.99 5.41
N GLN A 59 -13.56 -18.95 5.45
CA GLN A 59 -12.16 -18.82 5.04
C GLN A 59 -11.85 -19.65 3.77
N GLY A 60 -12.87 -20.17 3.08
CA GLY A 60 -12.72 -21.05 1.92
C GLY A 60 -12.43 -22.51 2.26
N GLU A 61 -12.62 -22.92 3.52
CA GLU A 61 -12.57 -24.32 3.95
C GLU A 61 -13.75 -25.12 3.41
N LEU A 62 -13.51 -26.35 2.97
CA LEU A 62 -14.60 -27.28 2.61
C LEU A 62 -15.09 -28.00 3.85
N CYS A 63 -16.40 -27.98 4.09
CA CYS A 63 -17.03 -28.62 5.24
C CYS A 63 -18.03 -29.72 4.82
N TYR A 64 -17.98 -30.85 5.51
CA TYR A 64 -18.89 -31.99 5.37
C TYR A 64 -19.32 -32.46 6.76
N GLN A 65 -20.64 -32.51 7.02
CA GLN A 65 -21.23 -33.01 8.27
C GLN A 65 -20.55 -32.48 9.55
N SER A 66 -20.24 -31.19 9.60
CA SER A 66 -19.54 -30.47 10.70
C SER A 66 -18.02 -30.68 10.82
N ALA A 67 -17.41 -31.54 10.02
CA ALA A 67 -15.95 -31.54 9.82
C ALA A 67 -15.59 -30.49 8.75
N CYS A 68 -14.51 -29.74 8.94
CA CYS A 68 -14.03 -28.73 8.00
C CYS A 68 -12.55 -28.92 7.68
N TYR A 69 -12.21 -28.83 6.39
CA TYR A 69 -10.89 -29.09 5.83
C TYR A 69 -10.28 -27.76 5.36
N PRO A 70 -9.29 -27.22 6.09
CA PRO A 70 -8.76 -25.89 5.83
C PRO A 70 -8.09 -25.81 4.46
N CYS A 71 -8.05 -24.61 3.87
CA CYS A 71 -7.30 -24.36 2.64
C CYS A 71 -5.80 -24.70 2.87
N PRO A 72 -5.17 -25.56 2.03
CA PRO A 72 -3.83 -26.07 2.29
C PRO A 72 -2.77 -24.96 2.17
N SER A 73 -2.34 -24.44 3.32
CA SER A 73 -1.26 -23.45 3.44
C SER A 73 0.15 -24.06 3.44
N ALA A 74 0.24 -25.39 3.41
CA ALA A 74 1.48 -26.17 3.49
C ALA A 74 1.68 -27.02 2.21
N PRO A 75 2.93 -27.42 1.88
CA PRO A 75 3.19 -28.28 0.72
C PRO A 75 2.42 -29.60 0.82
N ARG A 76 1.83 -30.00 -0.32
CA ARG A 76 0.93 -31.15 -0.49
C ARG A 76 1.34 -32.39 0.32
N SER A 77 0.37 -32.95 1.05
CA SER A 77 0.52 -34.25 1.70
C SER A 77 0.95 -35.31 0.68
N THR A 78 2.06 -35.99 0.95
CA THR A 78 2.62 -37.04 0.09
C THR A 78 2.00 -38.42 0.34
N LEU A 79 0.99 -38.49 1.21
CA LEU A 79 0.25 -39.72 1.51
C LEU A 79 -0.60 -40.14 0.30
N SER A 80 -0.51 -41.42 -0.06
CA SER A 80 -1.30 -41.99 -1.16
C SER A 80 -2.70 -42.34 -0.69
N ILE A 81 -3.71 -41.72 -1.31
CA ILE A 81 -5.11 -42.17 -1.24
C ILE A 81 -5.34 -43.44 -2.08
N ARG A 82 -6.43 -44.17 -1.81
CA ARG A 82 -6.86 -45.29 -2.67
C ARG A 82 -7.28 -44.81 -4.06
N GLY A 83 -7.11 -45.68 -5.05
CA GLY A 83 -7.43 -45.38 -6.46
C GLY A 83 -8.91 -45.03 -6.71
N SER A 84 -9.83 -45.61 -5.93
CA SER A 84 -11.27 -45.29 -5.95
C SER A 84 -11.54 -43.85 -5.54
N SER A 85 -10.95 -43.40 -4.43
CA SER A 85 -11.10 -42.05 -3.89
C SER A 85 -10.49 -41.02 -4.85
N ARG A 86 -9.37 -41.36 -5.50
CA ARG A 86 -8.78 -40.55 -6.57
C ARG A 86 -9.71 -40.40 -7.78
N ALA A 87 -10.42 -41.47 -8.17
CA ALA A 87 -11.40 -41.42 -9.25
C ALA A 87 -12.63 -40.57 -8.90
N GLN A 88 -13.09 -40.59 -7.65
CA GLN A 88 -14.18 -39.73 -7.17
C GLN A 88 -13.79 -38.25 -7.17
N ILE A 89 -12.59 -37.88 -6.70
CA ILE A 89 -12.11 -36.49 -6.75
C ILE A 89 -11.98 -36.01 -8.20
N ALA A 90 -11.52 -36.87 -9.12
CA ALA A 90 -11.52 -36.55 -10.55
C ALA A 90 -12.94 -36.38 -11.13
N SER A 91 -13.90 -37.19 -10.70
CA SER A 91 -15.31 -37.06 -11.07
C SER A 91 -15.94 -35.78 -10.52
N PHE A 92 -15.57 -35.35 -9.31
CA PHE A 92 -15.98 -34.08 -8.72
C PHE A 92 -15.44 -32.90 -9.55
N ARG A 93 -14.14 -32.89 -9.87
CA ARG A 93 -13.53 -31.84 -10.73
C ARG A 93 -14.26 -31.74 -12.07
N ALA A 94 -14.57 -32.88 -12.69
CA ALA A 94 -15.30 -32.92 -13.94
C ALA A 94 -16.75 -32.43 -13.81
N ALA A 95 -17.45 -32.76 -12.72
CA ALA A 95 -18.82 -32.30 -12.49
C ALA A 95 -18.89 -30.78 -12.29
N VAL A 96 -18.00 -30.22 -11.46
CA VAL A 96 -17.96 -28.76 -11.17
C VAL A 96 -17.68 -27.95 -12.45
N LEU A 97 -16.75 -28.40 -13.29
CA LEU A 97 -16.41 -27.73 -14.56
C LEU A 97 -17.38 -28.05 -15.73
N ALA A 98 -18.30 -29.01 -15.58
CA ALA A 98 -19.28 -29.35 -16.61
C ALA A 98 -20.68 -28.76 -16.37
N SER A 99 -20.94 -28.24 -15.17
CA SER A 99 -22.30 -27.85 -14.71
C SER A 99 -22.95 -26.74 -15.55
N THR A 100 -22.15 -25.92 -16.25
CA THR A 100 -22.60 -24.79 -17.07
C THR A 100 -22.88 -25.14 -18.54
N ALA A 101 -22.41 -26.28 -19.02
CA ALA A 101 -22.45 -26.63 -20.45
C ALA A 101 -23.81 -27.15 -20.95
N ALA A 102 -24.71 -27.55 -20.04
CA ALA A 102 -25.96 -28.22 -20.38
C ALA A 102 -27.14 -27.27 -20.66
N ASP A 103 -27.26 -26.16 -19.93
CA ASP A 103 -28.49 -25.33 -19.91
C ASP A 103 -28.44 -24.08 -20.81
N ASN A 104 -27.32 -23.80 -21.49
CA ASN A 104 -27.17 -22.65 -22.40
C ASN A 104 -27.35 -22.98 -23.89
N VAL A 105 -28.16 -24.00 -24.23
CA VAL A 105 -28.66 -24.18 -25.60
C VAL A 105 -29.96 -23.39 -25.77
N PRO A 106 -29.96 -22.24 -26.48
CA PRO A 106 -31.20 -21.52 -26.75
C PRO A 106 -32.12 -22.39 -27.62
N GLN A 107 -33.32 -22.70 -27.13
CA GLN A 107 -34.36 -23.33 -27.94
C GLN A 107 -34.63 -22.45 -29.18
N PRO A 108 -34.50 -22.98 -30.41
CA PRO A 108 -34.79 -22.20 -31.61
C PRO A 108 -36.28 -21.89 -31.67
N THR A 109 -36.64 -20.61 -31.65
CA THR A 109 -38.03 -20.16 -31.75
C THR A 109 -38.60 -20.55 -33.11
N GLU A 110 -39.55 -21.49 -33.10
CA GLU A 110 -40.11 -22.06 -34.33
C GLU A 110 -40.96 -21.03 -35.09
N ILE A 111 -40.47 -20.58 -36.24
CA ILE A 111 -41.18 -19.65 -37.13
C ILE A 111 -42.25 -20.43 -37.92
N ALA A 112 -43.46 -20.52 -37.37
CA ALA A 112 -44.61 -21.11 -38.05
C ALA A 112 -45.31 -20.08 -38.98
N ALA A 113 -45.30 -20.36 -40.29
CA ALA A 113 -45.90 -19.48 -41.30
C ALA A 113 -47.34 -19.88 -41.69
N ALA A 114 -48.25 -18.90 -41.58
CA ALA A 114 -49.42 -18.62 -42.44
C ALA A 114 -50.34 -19.76 -42.97
N LYS A 115 -51.64 -19.68 -42.62
CA LYS A 115 -52.86 -19.62 -43.49
C LYS A 115 -54.15 -20.04 -42.71
N PRO A 116 -55.39 -19.79 -43.19
CA PRO A 116 -56.00 -18.47 -43.45
C PRO A 116 -57.49 -18.37 -43.00
N GLY A 117 -58.12 -17.17 -43.07
CA GLY A 117 -59.53 -17.07 -43.48
C GLY A 117 -60.56 -16.36 -42.56
N PHE A 118 -61.25 -15.39 -43.18
CA PHE A 118 -62.68 -15.01 -43.05
C PHE A 118 -63.27 -14.39 -41.75
N ASP A 119 -63.50 -13.08 -41.87
CA ASP A 119 -64.77 -12.33 -41.73
C ASP A 119 -65.59 -12.21 -40.42
N SER A 120 -66.00 -10.94 -40.24
CA SER A 120 -67.29 -10.43 -39.74
C SER A 120 -67.50 -10.03 -38.26
N ALA A 121 -67.57 -8.69 -38.11
CA ALA A 121 -68.70 -7.92 -37.57
C ALA A 121 -68.99 -7.87 -36.04
N ASP A 122 -69.02 -6.62 -35.56
CA ASP A 122 -69.97 -6.00 -34.63
C ASP A 122 -70.49 -6.76 -33.40
N ALA A 123 -70.15 -6.25 -32.20
CA ALA A 123 -71.12 -5.56 -31.33
C ALA A 123 -70.46 -4.90 -30.10
N ALA A 124 -71.20 -4.00 -29.44
CA ALA A 124 -70.71 -3.03 -28.45
C ALA A 124 -70.74 -3.49 -26.97
N THR A 125 -70.43 -2.53 -26.07
CA THR A 125 -70.59 -2.50 -24.59
C THR A 125 -69.67 -3.39 -23.75
N GLY A 126 -69.00 -2.88 -22.69
CA GLY A 126 -68.91 -1.49 -22.20
C GLY A 126 -68.19 -1.40 -20.84
N VAL A 127 -68.11 -0.18 -20.27
CA VAL A 127 -67.67 0.15 -18.88
C VAL A 127 -66.18 -0.17 -18.60
N ALA A 128 -65.24 0.76 -18.78
CA ALA A 128 -64.92 1.89 -17.89
C ALA A 128 -64.31 1.51 -16.52
N ASP A 129 -62.98 1.66 -16.40
CA ASP A 129 -62.39 2.44 -15.30
C ASP A 129 -61.11 3.17 -15.80
N LEU A 130 -60.67 4.21 -15.08
CA LEU A 130 -59.80 5.28 -15.57
C LEU A 130 -58.49 5.44 -14.77
N SER A 131 -57.48 6.02 -15.44
CA SER A 131 -56.34 6.78 -14.87
C SER A 131 -55.02 5.98 -14.64
N PRO A 132 -53.84 6.66 -14.64
CA PRO A 132 -53.16 6.94 -15.91
C PRO A 132 -51.63 6.67 -15.90
N PRO A 133 -50.96 6.65 -17.06
CA PRO A 133 -49.51 6.55 -17.14
C PRO A 133 -48.82 7.92 -16.99
N GLN A 134 -47.84 8.04 -16.09
CA GLN A 134 -46.90 9.16 -16.11
C GLN A 134 -45.59 8.75 -16.80
N LYS A 135 -45.32 9.38 -17.94
CA LYS A 135 -43.97 9.52 -18.51
C LYS A 135 -43.59 11.01 -18.53
N VAL A 136 -42.28 11.24 -18.65
CA VAL A 136 -41.60 12.50 -19.00
C VAL A 136 -41.51 13.56 -17.88
N LEU A 137 -40.31 13.73 -17.31
CA LEU A 137 -39.47 14.95 -17.44
C LEU A 137 -38.29 14.93 -16.44
N ALA A 138 -37.08 14.59 -16.90
CA ALA A 138 -35.83 14.82 -16.13
C ALA A 138 -34.58 15.10 -16.98
N ALA A 139 -34.73 15.47 -18.26
CA ALA A 139 -33.60 15.84 -19.12
C ALA A 139 -33.32 17.35 -19.06
N LYS A 140 -32.77 17.85 -17.93
CA LYS A 140 -32.21 19.23 -17.80
C LYS A 140 -31.41 19.46 -16.50
N ARG A 141 -30.28 18.77 -16.32
CA ARG A 141 -29.27 19.04 -15.26
C ARG A 141 -27.82 18.87 -15.78
N ARG A 142 -27.41 19.67 -16.76
CA ARG A 142 -26.01 19.73 -17.26
C ARG A 142 -25.48 21.14 -17.55
N TRP A 143 -26.14 22.19 -17.06
CA TRP A 143 -25.81 23.60 -17.38
C TRP A 143 -25.62 24.52 -16.16
N VAL A 144 -25.51 23.98 -14.94
CA VAL A 144 -25.33 24.78 -13.71
C VAL A 144 -23.91 24.66 -13.11
N VAL A 145 -23.20 23.55 -13.34
CA VAL A 145 -21.85 23.31 -12.76
C VAL A 145 -20.76 24.17 -13.40
N ALA A 146 -20.91 24.56 -14.67
CA ALA A 146 -19.94 25.42 -15.37
C ALA A 146 -19.93 26.87 -14.86
N ALA A 147 -21.02 27.35 -14.24
CA ALA A 147 -21.10 28.73 -13.74
C ALA A 147 -20.44 28.90 -12.36
N SER A 148 -20.45 27.87 -11.51
CA SER A 148 -19.84 27.90 -10.18
C SER A 148 -18.30 27.92 -10.22
N LEU A 149 -17.68 27.21 -11.17
CA LEU A 149 -16.22 27.14 -11.29
C LEU A 149 -15.58 28.48 -11.74
N LEU A 150 -16.25 29.24 -12.61
CA LEU A 150 -15.76 30.57 -13.03
C LEU A 150 -15.83 31.62 -11.90
N ILE A 151 -16.79 31.50 -10.97
CA ILE A 151 -16.93 32.43 -9.85
C ILE A 151 -15.84 32.20 -8.79
N VAL A 152 -15.51 30.93 -8.48
CA VAL A 152 -14.44 30.61 -7.51
C VAL A 152 -13.06 31.00 -8.06
N GLY A 153 -12.78 30.72 -9.35
CA GLY A 153 -11.51 31.11 -9.99
C GLY A 153 -11.29 32.62 -10.06
N GLY A 154 -12.35 33.41 -10.32
CA GLY A 154 -12.25 34.87 -10.42
C GLY A 154 -11.93 35.59 -9.09
N VAL A 155 -12.41 35.05 -7.96
CA VAL A 155 -12.21 35.65 -6.62
C VAL A 155 -10.77 35.47 -6.13
N VAL A 156 -10.15 34.30 -6.38
CA VAL A 156 -8.75 34.05 -5.97
C VAL A 156 -7.76 34.99 -6.71
N VAL A 157 -7.97 35.20 -8.01
CA VAL A 157 -7.10 36.07 -8.84
C VAL A 157 -7.24 37.57 -8.48
N THR A 158 -8.41 38.01 -8.00
CA THR A 158 -8.64 39.41 -7.59
C THR A 158 -8.10 39.72 -6.18
N ILE A 159 -8.12 38.76 -5.26
CA ILE A 159 -7.49 38.88 -3.93
C ILE A 159 -5.96 38.94 -4.05
N LEU A 160 -5.35 38.17 -4.96
CA LEU A 160 -3.90 38.18 -5.19
C LEU A 160 -3.37 39.46 -5.88
N LYS A 161 -4.21 40.23 -6.59
CA LYS A 161 -3.80 41.45 -7.32
C LYS A 161 -4.00 42.78 -6.57
N THR A 162 -4.57 42.77 -5.37
CA THR A 162 -5.02 44.01 -4.68
C THR A 162 -4.19 44.44 -3.46
N ARG A 163 -3.00 43.86 -3.22
CA ARG A 163 -2.14 44.18 -2.06
C ARG A 163 -0.89 45.05 -2.37
N VAL A 164 -1.11 46.34 -2.64
CA VAL A 164 -0.15 47.47 -2.44
C VAL A 164 -1.08 48.72 -2.24
N PRO A 165 -0.86 49.67 -1.30
CA PRO A 165 0.45 50.21 -0.91
C PRO A 165 0.68 50.53 0.59
N SER A 166 1.90 51.03 0.83
CA SER A 166 2.39 51.67 2.05
C SER A 166 1.65 52.96 2.44
N GLU A 167 1.49 53.21 3.74
CA GLU A 167 1.32 54.57 4.27
C GLU A 167 2.30 54.90 5.40
N ARG A 168 2.65 56.19 5.49
CA ARG A 168 3.55 56.79 6.50
C ARG A 168 2.74 57.54 7.55
N SER A 169 3.07 57.36 8.83
CA SER A 169 3.02 58.41 9.87
C SER A 169 3.63 57.88 11.17
N ALA A 170 4.20 58.62 12.13
CA ALA A 170 4.95 59.89 12.21
C ALA A 170 4.86 60.37 13.67
N ARG A 171 6.01 60.50 14.39
CA ARG A 171 6.18 61.08 15.76
C ARG A 171 5.46 60.34 16.93
N ALA A 172 5.92 60.37 18.20
CA ALA A 172 7.19 60.68 18.89
C ALA A 172 7.09 60.12 20.35
N THR A 173 8.00 60.22 21.33
CA THR A 173 9.25 61.01 21.59
C THR A 173 10.23 60.11 22.43
N PRO A 174 11.23 60.52 23.27
CA PRO A 174 12.43 59.67 23.51
C PRO A 174 12.82 59.33 24.98
N SER A 175 13.82 58.46 25.14
CA SER A 175 14.78 58.46 26.28
C SER A 175 16.08 57.71 25.93
N PRO A 176 17.22 57.96 26.63
CA PRO A 176 18.50 58.07 25.90
C PRO A 176 19.73 57.30 26.45
N PHE A 177 20.73 57.16 25.56
CA PHE A 177 22.18 56.90 25.81
C PHE A 177 22.63 55.56 26.43
N PRO A 178 23.93 55.16 26.28
CA PRO A 178 24.98 55.69 25.40
C PRO A 178 25.64 54.66 24.45
N SER A 179 26.39 55.22 23.51
CA SER A 179 27.28 54.63 22.50
C SER A 179 28.38 53.68 23.00
N SER A 180 28.76 52.72 22.13
CA SER A 180 30.17 52.36 21.92
C SER A 180 30.46 52.12 20.42
N GLN A 181 31.65 52.53 20.00
CA GLN A 181 32.14 52.42 18.61
C GLN A 181 32.89 51.09 18.41
N ALA A 182 32.82 50.51 17.21
CA ALA A 182 33.94 49.75 16.62
C ALA A 182 33.77 49.63 15.10
N SER A 183 34.82 49.97 14.36
CA SER A 183 34.91 49.89 12.90
C SER A 183 35.48 48.53 12.45
N GLN A 184 35.05 48.01 11.30
CA GLN A 184 35.81 47.15 10.35
C GLN A 184 34.82 46.68 9.24
N SER A 185 34.89 47.21 8.00
CA SER A 185 35.84 46.94 6.90
C SER A 185 35.36 45.82 5.96
N LEU A 186 35.16 46.16 4.69
CA LEU A 186 34.98 45.22 3.57
C LEU A 186 36.14 44.22 3.48
N PRO A 187 35.93 43.10 2.77
CA PRO A 187 36.74 42.91 1.57
C PRO A 187 35.90 42.70 0.30
N THR A 188 36.32 43.40 -0.75
CA THR A 188 36.06 43.06 -2.16
C THR A 188 36.52 41.64 -2.45
N GLN A 189 35.74 40.85 -3.19
CA GLN A 189 36.24 39.66 -3.89
C GLN A 189 36.00 39.76 -5.39
N THR A 190 36.97 39.18 -6.11
CA THR A 190 37.24 39.40 -7.52
C THR A 190 36.34 38.53 -8.40
N ALA A 191 35.93 39.06 -9.55
CA ALA A 191 35.33 38.26 -10.60
C ALA A 191 36.44 37.55 -11.41
N ASP A 192 36.25 36.27 -11.70
CA ASP A 192 36.98 35.53 -12.74
C ASP A 192 35.97 34.85 -13.69
N PRO A 193 36.35 34.57 -14.95
CA PRO A 193 35.38 34.32 -16.01
C PRO A 193 35.00 32.84 -16.20
N ILE A 194 33.69 32.63 -16.34
CA ILE A 194 33.00 31.69 -17.24
C ILE A 194 33.91 30.60 -17.86
N ALA A 195 33.90 29.42 -17.25
CA ALA A 195 34.03 28.17 -17.99
C ALA A 195 32.62 27.72 -18.41
N SER A 196 32.40 27.47 -19.69
CA SER A 196 31.15 26.91 -20.20
C SER A 196 31.19 25.39 -20.00
N ASP A 197 30.58 24.91 -18.91
CA ASP A 197 30.43 23.48 -18.65
C ASP A 197 29.45 22.83 -19.63
N ASP A 198 29.85 21.65 -20.11
CA ASP A 198 29.21 20.92 -21.20
C ASP A 198 28.08 20.03 -20.66
N LEU A 199 26.86 20.59 -20.61
CA LEU A 199 25.70 20.04 -19.91
C LEU A 199 25.02 18.88 -20.66
N THR A 200 25.69 17.73 -20.69
CA THR A 200 25.09 16.43 -21.00
C THR A 200 24.14 15.99 -19.87
N MET A 201 22.93 16.57 -19.86
CA MET A 201 21.92 16.38 -18.81
C MET A 201 21.35 14.95 -18.78
N ARG A 202 22.04 14.06 -18.06
CA ARG A 202 21.51 12.76 -17.66
C ARG A 202 20.17 12.92 -16.93
N LEU A 203 19.26 12.00 -17.22
CA LEU A 203 18.08 11.77 -16.39
C LEU A 203 18.54 11.10 -15.10
N GLU A 204 19.00 11.92 -14.15
CA GLU A 204 19.23 11.48 -12.78
C GLU A 204 17.91 10.95 -12.21
N THR A 205 17.96 9.78 -11.56
CA THR A 205 16.90 9.35 -10.65
C THR A 205 16.62 10.47 -9.65
N PHE A 206 15.35 10.77 -9.35
CA PHE A 206 14.95 12.05 -8.73
C PHE A 206 15.60 12.39 -7.37
N ASP A 207 16.25 11.43 -6.73
CA ASP A 207 17.22 11.61 -5.65
C ASP A 207 18.67 11.63 -6.14
N SER A 208 19.14 12.78 -6.65
CA SER A 208 20.57 13.04 -6.77
C SER A 208 21.18 13.23 -5.37
N LYS A 209 21.75 12.16 -4.79
CA LYS A 209 22.76 12.33 -3.74
C LYS A 209 23.96 13.10 -4.30
N PRO A 210 24.68 13.89 -3.49
CA PRO A 210 25.96 14.45 -3.93
C PRO A 210 26.91 13.30 -4.32
N LEU A 211 27.43 13.33 -5.54
CA LEU A 211 28.28 12.25 -6.06
C LEU A 211 29.54 12.07 -5.20
N ASP A 212 29.84 10.81 -4.88
CA ASP A 212 31.17 10.39 -4.43
C ASP A 212 32.12 10.43 -5.65
N PRO A 213 33.18 11.28 -5.66
CA PRO A 213 33.93 11.60 -6.86
C PRO A 213 34.76 10.45 -7.47
N ASN A 214 34.71 9.23 -6.93
CA ASN A 214 35.49 8.08 -7.38
C ASN A 214 34.67 6.84 -7.78
N GLY A 215 33.33 6.88 -7.75
CA GLY A 215 32.46 5.72 -8.04
C GLY A 215 31.95 5.68 -9.49
N SER A 216 32.45 4.73 -10.30
CA SER A 216 31.99 4.52 -11.68
C SER A 216 31.07 3.28 -11.82
N GLU A 217 29.80 3.43 -11.42
CA GLU A 217 28.77 2.42 -11.70
C GLU A 217 28.06 2.62 -13.06
N PRO A 218 27.63 1.54 -13.74
CA PRO A 218 26.90 1.63 -15.00
C PRO A 218 25.42 1.94 -14.78
N LEU A 219 25.07 3.24 -14.74
CA LEU A 219 23.66 3.67 -14.83
C LEU A 219 23.04 3.31 -16.20
N ILE A 220 21.73 3.04 -16.19
CA ILE A 220 20.93 2.91 -17.42
C ILE A 220 20.76 4.31 -18.01
N ASP A 221 21.50 4.59 -19.08
CA ASP A 221 21.54 5.92 -19.67
C ASP A 221 20.38 6.13 -20.66
N LEU A 222 19.43 6.99 -20.29
CA LEU A 222 18.34 7.44 -21.19
C LEU A 222 18.78 8.57 -22.14
N GLN A 223 20.06 9.01 -22.07
CA GLN A 223 20.64 10.02 -22.96
C GLN A 223 20.61 9.73 -24.48
N PRO A 224 20.84 8.51 -25.01
CA PRO A 224 21.35 8.35 -26.38
C PRO A 224 20.36 8.69 -27.51
N ILE A 225 19.10 9.02 -27.18
CA ILE A 225 18.06 9.37 -28.16
C ILE A 225 17.89 10.90 -28.32
N LEU A 226 18.29 11.72 -27.34
CA LEU A 226 17.87 13.14 -27.27
C LEU A 226 18.95 14.17 -26.87
N SER A 227 20.24 13.91 -27.12
CA SER A 227 21.29 14.94 -27.04
C SER A 227 21.08 16.00 -28.15
N ILE A 228 20.81 17.25 -27.75
CA ILE A 228 20.44 18.38 -28.62
C ILE A 228 21.51 18.65 -29.70
N GLU A 229 22.77 18.39 -29.39
CA GLU A 229 23.92 18.58 -30.29
C GLU A 229 23.87 17.70 -31.54
N ASN A 230 23.21 16.55 -31.50
CA ASN A 230 23.03 15.67 -32.66
C ASN A 230 21.92 16.15 -33.62
N LEU A 231 21.09 17.12 -33.19
CA LEU A 231 19.97 17.65 -33.99
C LEU A 231 20.32 18.91 -34.77
N LEU A 232 21.40 19.61 -34.38
CA LEU A 232 21.90 20.75 -35.13
C LEU A 232 22.79 20.27 -36.29
N PRO A 233 22.49 20.64 -37.56
CA PRO A 233 23.43 20.38 -38.63
C PRO A 233 24.71 21.20 -38.36
N ALA A 234 25.86 20.53 -38.40
CA ALA A 234 27.14 21.23 -38.46
C ALA A 234 27.15 22.09 -39.74
N VAL A 235 26.94 23.40 -39.57
CA VAL A 235 26.98 24.37 -40.68
C VAL A 235 28.43 24.53 -41.12
N SER A 236 28.87 23.61 -41.97
CA SER A 236 30.18 23.61 -42.58
C SER A 236 30.29 24.80 -43.53
N SER A 237 31.07 25.80 -43.11
CA SER A 237 31.60 26.82 -44.01
C SER A 237 32.24 26.16 -45.23
N PRO A 238 31.92 26.58 -46.47
CA PRO A 238 32.41 25.92 -47.66
C PRO A 238 33.89 26.24 -47.89
N LEU A 239 34.78 25.33 -47.51
CA LEU A 239 36.16 25.30 -48.02
C LEU A 239 36.72 23.88 -48.04
N ASP A 240 36.79 23.33 -49.25
CA ASP A 240 37.65 22.24 -49.75
C ASP A 240 38.14 21.16 -48.76
N ARG A 241 37.49 19.98 -48.81
CA ARG A 241 38.16 18.76 -49.33
C ARG A 241 37.23 17.56 -49.46
N GLU A 242 37.35 16.86 -50.59
CA GLU A 242 36.88 15.49 -50.77
C GLU A 242 37.73 14.53 -49.92
N THR A 243 37.10 13.62 -49.15
CA THR A 243 37.26 12.14 -49.23
C THR A 243 36.58 11.42 -48.03
N ASP A 244 36.08 10.20 -48.28
CA ASP A 244 35.75 9.13 -47.30
C ASP A 244 34.81 9.41 -46.11
N VAL A 245 33.50 9.59 -46.37
CA VAL A 245 32.43 9.57 -45.33
C VAL A 245 31.38 8.45 -45.54
N GLU A 246 31.38 7.76 -46.68
CA GLU A 246 30.27 6.89 -47.11
C GLU A 246 30.15 5.52 -46.39
N LYS A 247 30.96 5.27 -45.33
CA LYS A 247 31.06 3.93 -44.69
C LYS A 247 30.51 3.82 -43.26
N TYR A 248 29.99 4.89 -42.66
CA TYR A 248 29.52 4.90 -41.27
C TYR A 248 27.99 5.04 -41.07
N LEU A 249 27.21 5.33 -42.12
CA LEU A 249 25.79 5.69 -42.00
C LEU A 249 24.76 4.54 -42.14
N LEU A 250 25.20 3.28 -42.18
CA LEU A 250 24.35 2.13 -42.55
C LEU A 250 24.31 0.99 -41.52
N ARG A 251 24.57 1.26 -40.23
CA ARG A 251 24.67 0.22 -39.19
C ARG A 251 23.91 0.52 -37.88
N ALA A 252 22.82 1.28 -37.95
CA ALA A 252 22.09 1.75 -36.76
C ALA A 252 20.55 1.71 -36.90
N THR A 253 19.99 0.68 -37.54
CA THR A 253 18.54 0.41 -37.54
C THR A 253 18.26 -1.09 -37.70
N GLU A 254 18.33 -1.84 -36.62
CA GLU A 254 17.66 -3.15 -36.43
C GLU A 254 17.81 -3.56 -34.95
N HIS A 255 16.96 -2.97 -34.10
CA HIS A 255 16.64 -3.50 -32.78
C HIS A 255 15.13 -3.71 -32.75
N GLU A 256 14.73 -4.95 -33.03
CA GLU A 256 13.37 -5.41 -32.80
C GLU A 256 13.10 -5.32 -31.29
N ILE A 257 12.17 -4.44 -30.91
CA ILE A 257 11.67 -4.35 -29.55
C ILE A 257 10.77 -5.57 -29.34
N SER A 258 11.37 -6.66 -28.84
CA SER A 258 10.64 -7.85 -28.42
C SER A 258 9.74 -7.51 -27.24
N ALA A 259 8.45 -7.28 -27.52
CA ALA A 259 7.44 -6.84 -26.57
C ALA A 259 6.96 -7.99 -25.65
N ASP A 260 7.90 -8.59 -24.91
CA ASP A 260 7.63 -9.64 -23.92
C ASP A 260 8.56 -9.50 -22.71
N VAL A 261 8.68 -8.24 -22.24
CA VAL A 261 9.40 -7.91 -21.00
C VAL A 261 8.38 -7.82 -19.87
N ASP A 262 8.28 -8.91 -19.11
CA ASP A 262 7.79 -8.88 -17.72
C ASP A 262 8.65 -7.87 -16.94
N ALA A 263 8.21 -6.62 -16.91
CA ALA A 263 8.90 -5.49 -16.29
C ALA A 263 8.81 -5.60 -14.76
N LYS A 264 9.52 -6.58 -14.19
CA LYS A 264 9.57 -6.84 -12.76
C LYS A 264 9.93 -5.54 -12.05
N PRO A 265 9.16 -5.12 -11.02
CA PRO A 265 9.32 -3.81 -10.35
C PRO A 265 10.61 -3.70 -9.50
N ALA A 266 11.61 -4.53 -9.76
CA ALA A 266 12.68 -4.85 -8.84
C ALA A 266 13.83 -3.83 -8.81
N THR A 267 13.91 -2.83 -9.70
CA THR A 267 15.07 -1.91 -9.79
C THR A 267 15.02 -0.77 -8.77
N ALA A 268 13.96 0.04 -8.74
CA ALA A 268 13.81 1.12 -7.75
C ALA A 268 13.66 0.62 -6.30
N PHE A 269 13.20 -0.62 -6.14
CA PHE A 269 13.01 -1.29 -4.86
C PHE A 269 14.13 -2.28 -4.51
N ARG A 270 15.34 -2.11 -5.08
CA ARG A 270 16.53 -2.82 -4.56
C ARG A 270 16.93 -2.27 -3.20
N ALA A 271 17.24 -3.19 -2.29
CA ALA A 271 17.57 -2.91 -0.91
C ALA A 271 19.06 -2.56 -0.70
N ASP A 272 19.84 -2.43 -1.78
CA ASP A 272 21.30 -2.26 -1.74
C ASP A 272 21.73 -0.83 -1.37
N SER A 273 20.78 0.04 -1.00
CA SER A 273 21.09 1.32 -0.39
C SER A 273 21.45 1.13 1.09
N ASP A 274 22.72 0.84 1.38
CA ASP A 274 23.32 0.88 2.74
C ASP A 274 23.32 2.31 3.38
N ALA A 275 22.49 3.21 2.84
CA ALA A 275 22.20 4.50 3.40
C ALA A 275 21.39 4.32 4.69
N GLU A 276 22.00 4.59 5.84
CA GLU A 276 21.33 4.51 7.13
C GLU A 276 20.23 5.58 7.23
N VAL A 277 18.99 5.20 6.85
CA VAL A 277 17.80 6.06 6.94
C VAL A 277 17.56 6.40 8.42
N THR A 278 17.61 7.70 8.75
CA THR A 278 17.46 8.20 10.11
C THR A 278 16.13 7.78 10.71
N GLU A 279 16.16 7.04 11.84
CA GLU A 279 14.93 6.64 12.52
C GLU A 279 14.19 7.83 13.14
N THR A 280 12.90 7.97 12.84
CA THR A 280 12.04 8.99 13.45
C THR A 280 11.20 8.36 14.57
N PRO A 281 11.53 8.59 15.85
CA PRO A 281 10.75 8.04 16.96
C PRO A 281 9.40 8.75 17.06
N GLN A 282 8.33 7.97 17.13
CA GLN A 282 6.95 8.46 17.18
C GLN A 282 6.46 8.62 18.63
N SER A 283 5.61 9.61 18.86
CA SER A 283 4.94 9.79 20.15
C SER A 283 3.92 8.67 20.38
N ILE A 284 4.05 7.99 21.51
CA ILE A 284 3.14 6.95 21.97
C ILE A 284 2.41 7.39 23.24
N ARG A 285 1.17 6.93 23.39
CA ARG A 285 0.33 7.06 24.58
C ARG A 285 0.00 5.67 25.10
N ILE A 286 -0.21 5.51 26.40
CA ILE A 286 -0.69 4.23 26.95
C ILE A 286 -2.20 4.17 26.75
N ALA A 287 -2.67 3.12 26.09
CA ALA A 287 -4.08 2.90 25.81
C ALA A 287 -4.86 2.65 27.12
N ALA A 288 -6.08 3.20 27.23
CA ALA A 288 -6.93 3.06 28.42
C ALA A 288 -7.65 1.69 28.50
N VAL A 289 -6.92 0.61 28.21
CA VAL A 289 -7.38 -0.79 28.25
C VAL A 289 -7.15 -1.36 29.65
N ALA A 290 -7.80 -2.48 30.00
CA ALA A 290 -7.52 -3.27 31.21
C ALA A 290 -6.13 -3.96 31.15
N ALA A 291 -5.09 -3.14 31.12
CA ALA A 291 -3.70 -3.52 30.94
C ALA A 291 -2.82 -2.75 31.91
N VAL A 292 -1.85 -3.43 32.52
CA VAL A 292 -0.96 -2.84 33.53
C VAL A 292 0.43 -2.71 32.93
N ALA A 293 0.98 -1.49 32.97
CA ALA A 293 2.38 -1.24 32.68
C ALA A 293 3.24 -1.79 33.83
N LEU A 294 3.75 -3.00 33.70
CA LEU A 294 4.75 -3.52 34.62
C LEU A 294 6.04 -2.66 34.54
N PRO A 295 6.71 -2.39 35.67
CA PRO A 295 8.02 -1.74 35.65
C PRO A 295 9.05 -2.63 34.95
N GLU A 296 10.19 -2.07 34.54
CA GLU A 296 11.29 -2.90 34.03
C GLU A 296 11.79 -3.85 35.13
N ALA A 297 12.19 -5.08 34.78
CA ALA A 297 12.64 -6.10 35.74
C ALA A 297 13.90 -5.69 36.54
N THR A 298 14.58 -4.63 36.11
CA THR A 298 15.69 -3.96 36.81
C THR A 298 15.24 -3.15 38.03
N ASP A 299 14.00 -2.65 38.05
CA ASP A 299 13.48 -1.67 39.02
C ASP A 299 12.71 -2.31 40.19
N GLU A 300 13.41 -3.05 41.05
CA GLU A 300 12.85 -3.73 42.25
C GLU A 300 11.99 -2.83 43.16
N ASN A 301 12.32 -1.53 43.24
CA ASN A 301 11.63 -0.57 44.10
C ASN A 301 10.31 -0.03 43.51
N LYS A 302 10.08 -0.18 42.20
CA LYS A 302 8.84 0.26 41.56
C LYS A 302 7.80 -0.84 41.68
N ARG A 303 6.61 -0.48 42.17
CA ARG A 303 5.45 -1.38 42.26
C ARG A 303 4.34 -0.90 41.34
N ALA A 304 3.74 -1.82 40.60
CA ALA A 304 2.57 -1.54 39.78
C ALA A 304 1.29 -1.97 40.51
N ARG A 305 0.21 -1.20 40.35
CA ARG A 305 -1.12 -1.53 40.89
C ARG A 305 -1.95 -2.17 39.79
N ILE A 306 -2.55 -3.32 40.09
CA ILE A 306 -3.47 -4.06 39.24
C ILE A 306 -4.86 -3.88 39.84
N GLY A 307 -5.66 -3.00 39.22
CA GLY A 307 -7.06 -2.83 39.55
C GLY A 307 -7.95 -3.90 38.93
N HIS A 308 -9.24 -3.86 39.28
CA HIS A 308 -10.34 -4.60 38.62
C HIS A 308 -10.33 -6.15 38.69
N LEU A 309 -9.32 -6.79 39.31
CA LEU A 309 -9.31 -8.25 39.52
C LEU A 309 -9.67 -8.64 40.95
N SER A 310 -10.42 -9.74 41.07
CA SER A 310 -10.75 -10.37 42.36
C SER A 310 -9.49 -11.03 42.96
N PRO A 311 -9.01 -10.62 44.15
CA PRO A 311 -7.69 -11.01 44.65
C PRO A 311 -7.59 -12.44 45.23
N ASN A 312 -8.72 -13.16 45.33
CA ASN A 312 -8.78 -14.45 46.02
C ASN A 312 -8.30 -15.60 45.13
N THR A 313 -8.80 -15.67 43.89
CA THR A 313 -8.54 -16.77 42.96
C THR A 313 -8.07 -16.17 41.64
N LEU A 314 -6.76 -16.26 41.39
CA LEU A 314 -6.11 -15.79 40.18
C LEU A 314 -5.54 -16.98 39.40
N SER A 315 -5.56 -16.86 38.07
CA SER A 315 -4.84 -17.73 37.15
C SER A 315 -3.97 -16.88 36.23
N LEU A 316 -2.71 -17.27 36.06
CA LEU A 316 -1.81 -16.66 35.09
C LEU A 316 -1.90 -17.45 33.78
N GLN A 317 -2.21 -16.77 32.69
CA GLN A 317 -2.36 -17.37 31.36
C GLN A 317 -1.42 -16.69 30.37
N PHE A 318 -0.96 -17.44 29.38
CA PHE A 318 -0.10 -16.97 28.28
C PHE A 318 -0.70 -17.39 26.93
N PRO A 319 -0.40 -16.67 25.83
CA PRO A 319 -0.86 -17.04 24.48
C PRO A 319 -0.05 -18.20 23.87
N ILE A 320 1.09 -18.54 24.48
CA ILE A 320 1.93 -19.71 24.16
C ILE A 320 2.25 -20.45 25.47
N ASP A 321 2.70 -21.71 25.37
CA ASP A 321 3.19 -22.44 26.54
C ASP A 321 4.49 -21.80 27.09
N VAL A 322 4.44 -21.32 28.32
CA VAL A 322 5.56 -20.70 29.05
C VAL A 322 5.65 -21.36 30.42
N ALA A 323 6.86 -21.76 30.82
CA ALA A 323 7.11 -22.41 32.11
C ALA A 323 7.12 -21.41 33.29
N VAL A 324 6.00 -20.71 33.47
CA VAL A 324 5.74 -19.81 34.59
C VAL A 324 4.39 -20.15 35.20
N GLU A 325 4.38 -20.44 36.49
CA GLU A 325 3.17 -20.72 37.25
C GLU A 325 2.95 -19.67 38.34
N LEU A 326 1.68 -19.38 38.60
CA LEU A 326 1.24 -18.58 39.75
C LEU A 326 0.92 -19.55 40.88
N ASN A 327 1.69 -19.49 41.97
CA ASN A 327 1.39 -20.23 43.18
C ASN A 327 0.57 -19.35 44.12
N ASN A 328 -0.65 -19.79 44.45
CA ASN A 328 -1.58 -19.06 45.29
C ASN A 328 -1.35 -19.45 46.76
N ASP A 329 -0.70 -18.60 47.56
CA ASP A 329 -0.63 -18.81 49.01
C ASP A 329 -1.91 -18.28 49.67
N GLU A 330 -2.90 -19.18 49.76
CA GLU A 330 -4.22 -18.93 50.34
C GLU A 330 -4.15 -18.31 51.75
N SER A 331 -3.06 -18.55 52.48
CA SER A 331 -2.85 -18.14 53.87
C SER A 331 -2.75 -16.62 54.07
N ALA A 332 -2.32 -15.88 53.04
CA ALA A 332 -1.82 -14.51 53.21
C ALA A 332 -2.33 -13.49 52.17
N GLY A 333 -3.06 -13.92 51.13
CA GLY A 333 -3.38 -13.03 50.01
C GLY A 333 -2.12 -12.56 49.26
N HIS A 334 -1.14 -13.47 49.19
CA HIS A 334 0.15 -13.29 48.55
C HIS A 334 0.29 -14.35 47.46
N HIS A 335 0.47 -13.93 46.21
CA HIS A 335 0.63 -14.86 45.10
C HIS A 335 2.03 -14.75 44.53
N VAL A 336 2.70 -15.89 44.32
CA VAL A 336 4.11 -15.95 43.94
C VAL A 336 4.25 -16.54 42.55
N ILE A 337 4.83 -15.76 41.63
CA ILE A 337 5.07 -16.13 40.24
C ILE A 337 6.46 -16.74 40.15
N HIS A 338 6.57 -17.99 39.69
CA HIS A 338 7.82 -18.73 39.69
C HIS A 338 8.13 -19.38 38.34
N ASP A 339 9.43 -19.50 38.02
CA ASP A 339 9.93 -20.30 36.89
C ASP A 339 9.82 -21.79 37.24
N CYS A 340 8.96 -22.55 36.55
CA CYS A 340 8.73 -23.95 36.86
C CYS A 340 9.98 -24.82 36.65
N ARG A 341 10.89 -24.43 35.75
CA ARG A 341 12.11 -25.18 35.40
C ARG A 341 13.20 -24.97 36.43
N ARG A 342 13.32 -23.75 36.97
CA ARG A 342 14.39 -23.37 37.91
C ARG A 342 13.94 -23.26 39.37
N LYS A 343 12.63 -23.22 39.64
CA LYS A 343 12.02 -22.91 40.94
C LYS A 343 12.50 -21.58 41.53
N LEU A 344 12.76 -20.60 40.66
CA LEU A 344 13.15 -19.24 41.03
C LEU A 344 11.91 -18.36 41.11
N GLU A 345 11.86 -17.48 42.11
CA GLU A 345 10.80 -16.50 42.26
C GLU A 345 11.05 -15.34 41.28
N ILE A 346 10.11 -15.12 40.36
CA ILE A 346 10.17 -14.05 39.36
C ILE A 346 9.52 -12.76 39.90
N ALA A 347 8.34 -12.88 40.49
CA ALA A 347 7.56 -11.73 40.96
C ALA A 347 6.54 -12.15 42.03
N SER A 348 6.06 -11.17 42.78
CA SER A 348 5.01 -11.35 43.78
C SER A 348 3.85 -10.36 43.56
N LEU A 349 2.66 -10.81 43.92
CA LEU A 349 1.44 -10.01 43.99
C LEU A 349 1.02 -9.95 45.47
N THR A 350 1.15 -8.77 46.09
CA THR A 350 0.68 -8.52 47.47
C THR A 350 -0.66 -7.79 47.43
N ARG A 351 -1.63 -8.22 48.22
CA ARG A 351 -2.91 -7.50 48.38
C ARG A 351 -2.74 -6.26 49.27
N ASP A 352 -3.04 -5.07 48.76
CA ASP A 352 -3.07 -3.81 49.54
C ASP A 352 -4.42 -3.12 49.34
N GLN A 353 -5.17 -2.91 50.42
CA GLN A 353 -6.41 -2.12 50.43
C GLN A 353 -7.44 -2.44 49.31
N GLN A 354 -7.53 -3.72 48.92
CA GLN A 354 -8.35 -4.30 47.83
C GLN A 354 -7.73 -4.28 46.43
N GLU A 355 -6.62 -3.57 46.20
CA GLU A 355 -5.84 -3.67 44.97
C GLU A 355 -4.79 -4.79 45.06
N LEU A 356 -4.36 -5.32 43.91
CA LEU A 356 -3.22 -6.21 43.81
C LEU A 356 -1.98 -5.38 43.45
N VAL A 357 -0.92 -5.48 44.24
CA VAL A 357 0.33 -4.74 44.05
C VAL A 357 1.40 -5.71 43.56
N PHE A 358 1.83 -5.51 42.32
CA PHE A 358 2.91 -6.24 41.68
C PHE A 358 4.29 -5.70 42.08
N GLY A 359 5.22 -6.59 42.41
CA GLY A 359 6.64 -6.29 42.56
C GLY A 359 7.51 -7.38 41.93
N TRP A 360 8.64 -6.99 41.33
CA TRP A 360 9.66 -7.94 40.87
C TRP A 360 10.44 -8.51 42.05
N SER A 361 10.77 -9.81 41.98
CA SER A 361 11.78 -10.42 42.85
C SER A 361 13.18 -10.00 42.42
N PRO A 362 14.17 -9.88 43.33
CA PRO A 362 15.57 -9.63 42.97
C PRO A 362 16.13 -10.66 41.98
N GLN A 363 15.62 -11.90 41.98
CA GLN A 363 16.03 -12.98 41.07
C GLN A 363 15.49 -12.82 39.64
N ALA A 364 14.55 -11.89 39.39
CA ALA A 364 13.96 -11.67 38.08
C ALA A 364 14.98 -11.27 37.01
N LYS A 365 16.01 -10.51 37.41
CA LYS A 365 17.04 -9.95 36.51
C LYS A 365 17.87 -11.04 35.82
N ASP A 366 18.08 -12.16 36.49
CA ASP A 366 18.85 -13.31 36.00
C ASP A 366 17.98 -14.31 35.21
N SER A 367 16.66 -14.08 35.14
CA SER A 367 15.70 -14.93 34.45
C SER A 367 15.28 -14.35 33.11
N THR A 368 15.66 -15.02 32.02
CA THR A 368 15.15 -14.72 30.68
C THR A 368 13.62 -14.89 30.57
N VAL A 369 13.03 -15.67 31.48
CA VAL A 369 11.59 -15.91 31.56
C VAL A 369 10.85 -14.72 32.18
N ALA A 370 11.50 -13.88 33.00
CA ALA A 370 10.89 -12.67 33.55
C ALA A 370 10.42 -11.70 32.46
N ALA A 371 11.16 -11.59 31.36
CA ALA A 371 10.75 -10.78 30.20
C ALA A 371 9.47 -11.31 29.53
N LEU A 372 9.22 -12.63 29.57
CA LEU A 372 8.01 -13.23 29.01
C LEU A 372 6.77 -12.97 29.87
N LEU A 373 6.92 -12.61 31.15
CA LEU A 373 5.79 -12.33 32.04
C LEU A 373 4.92 -11.17 31.55
N GLN A 374 5.50 -10.22 30.82
CA GLN A 374 4.78 -9.13 30.17
C GLN A 374 3.79 -9.65 29.09
N HIS A 375 3.97 -10.85 28.56
CA HIS A 375 3.01 -11.48 27.63
C HIS A 375 1.92 -12.28 28.34
N GLY A 376 1.94 -12.32 29.67
CA GLY A 376 0.89 -12.95 30.46
C GLY A 376 -0.34 -12.07 30.62
N ARG A 377 -1.42 -12.69 31.06
CA ARG A 377 -2.58 -12.03 31.64
C ARG A 377 -2.97 -12.73 32.93
N LEU A 378 -3.41 -11.96 33.91
CA LEU A 378 -4.04 -12.49 35.11
C LEU A 378 -5.55 -12.55 34.86
N ARG A 379 -6.17 -13.70 35.15
CA ARG A 379 -7.61 -13.91 35.03
C ARG A 379 -8.19 -14.35 36.36
N ASP A 380 -9.26 -13.70 36.80
CA ASP A 380 -9.95 -14.03 38.05
C ASP A 380 -11.06 -15.08 37.88
N GLU A 381 -11.64 -15.53 38.99
CA GLU A 381 -12.77 -16.48 39.04
C GLU A 381 -14.04 -16.02 38.31
N HIS A 382 -14.24 -14.70 38.19
CA HIS A 382 -15.36 -14.10 37.45
C HIS A 382 -15.08 -14.03 35.94
N GLY A 383 -13.88 -14.40 35.51
CA GLY A 383 -13.45 -14.41 34.13
C GLY A 383 -12.89 -13.07 33.64
N ASN A 384 -12.78 -12.05 34.49
CA ASN A 384 -12.13 -10.77 34.18
C ASN A 384 -10.65 -11.01 33.91
N ALA A 385 -10.08 -10.34 32.92
CA ALA A 385 -8.67 -10.43 32.59
C ALA A 385 -7.98 -9.05 32.67
N ALA A 386 -6.81 -9.01 33.31
CA ALA A 386 -5.89 -7.88 33.23
C ALA A 386 -4.60 -8.31 32.52
N TYR A 387 -4.27 -7.63 31.43
CA TYR A 387 -3.06 -7.94 30.65
C TYR A 387 -1.82 -7.33 31.30
N LEU A 388 -0.71 -8.08 31.33
CA LEU A 388 0.55 -7.66 31.97
C LEU A 388 1.47 -6.82 31.05
N ARG A 389 0.95 -6.44 29.88
CA ARG A 389 1.57 -5.49 28.96
C ARG A 389 0.54 -4.44 28.57
N ALA A 390 0.90 -3.19 28.83
CA ALA A 390 0.18 -2.03 28.32
C ALA A 390 0.06 -2.09 26.79
N GLY A 391 -1.15 -1.85 26.29
CA GLY A 391 -1.34 -1.45 24.89
C GLY A 391 -0.89 0.00 24.71
N ILE A 392 -0.38 0.33 23.53
CA ILE A 392 -0.02 1.70 23.15
C ILE A 392 -0.95 2.22 22.05
N GLU A 393 -1.37 3.47 22.20
CA GLU A 393 -2.04 4.26 21.16
C GLU A 393 -1.01 5.19 20.52
N ALA A 394 -0.96 5.24 19.19
CA ALA A 394 -0.19 6.21 18.43
C ALA A 394 -1.09 6.93 17.42
N ASP A 395 -0.73 8.13 16.99
CA ASP A 395 -1.42 8.77 15.87
C ASP A 395 -1.08 8.04 14.55
N PRO A 396 -2.03 7.90 13.61
CA PRO A 396 -1.74 7.46 12.25
C PRO A 396 -0.63 8.30 11.61
N TRP A 397 0.27 7.66 10.88
CA TRP A 397 1.39 8.36 10.24
C TRP A 397 0.92 9.03 8.94
N SER A 398 0.85 10.37 8.93
CA SER A 398 0.51 11.14 7.73
C SER A 398 1.51 10.88 6.61
N MET A 399 1.03 10.76 5.37
CA MET A 399 1.91 10.65 4.21
C MET A 399 2.62 11.99 3.96
N VAL A 400 3.94 11.94 3.86
CA VAL A 400 4.79 13.07 3.51
C VAL A 400 5.74 12.61 2.40
N PHE A 401 6.13 13.53 1.53
CA PHE A 401 6.96 13.26 0.35
C PHE A 401 8.14 14.24 0.23
N ASP A 402 8.58 14.85 1.34
CA ASP A 402 9.81 15.66 1.39
C ASP A 402 11.08 14.82 1.17
N GLN A 403 11.01 13.53 1.50
CA GLN A 403 12.04 12.51 1.32
C GLN A 403 11.42 11.29 0.60
N SER A 404 12.25 10.50 -0.08
CA SER A 404 11.80 9.26 -0.72
C SER A 404 11.65 8.11 0.28
N ASP A 405 12.55 8.07 1.26
CA ASP A 405 12.63 7.05 2.31
C ASP A 405 12.35 7.65 3.71
N TYR A 406 11.47 7.00 4.47
CA TYR A 406 11.19 7.31 5.87
C TYR A 406 11.34 6.08 6.75
N ARG A 407 11.65 6.29 8.04
CA ARG A 407 11.71 5.20 9.03
C ARG A 407 11.01 5.57 10.35
N PRO A 408 9.68 5.82 10.35
CA PRO A 408 8.91 5.95 11.58
C PRO A 408 9.03 4.70 12.46
N SER A 409 9.06 4.94 13.77
CA SER A 409 9.29 3.87 14.73
C SER A 409 8.64 4.11 16.09
N TRP A 410 8.05 3.06 16.64
CA TRP A 410 7.26 3.05 17.87
C TRP A 410 7.88 2.08 18.87
N ASP A 411 8.20 2.52 20.08
CA ASP A 411 8.65 1.64 21.15
C ASP A 411 7.45 0.87 21.72
N LEU A 412 7.50 -0.46 21.69
CA LEU A 412 6.43 -1.32 22.19
C LEU A 412 6.63 -1.70 23.66
N GLY A 413 7.67 -1.15 24.31
CA GLY A 413 8.06 -1.40 25.70
C GLY A 413 8.74 -2.76 25.93
N ALA A 414 8.28 -3.80 25.24
CA ALA A 414 8.70 -5.19 25.36
C ALA A 414 8.90 -5.84 23.98
N ALA A 415 9.70 -6.91 23.91
CA ALA A 415 9.78 -7.74 22.70
C ALA A 415 8.40 -8.29 22.30
N VAL A 416 8.18 -8.63 21.03
CA VAL A 416 6.94 -9.31 20.58
C VAL A 416 7.16 -10.81 20.39
N LEU A 417 6.09 -11.59 20.55
CA LEU A 417 6.09 -13.04 20.34
C LEU A 417 5.64 -13.33 18.90
N PRO A 418 6.56 -13.58 17.94
CA PRO A 418 6.22 -13.61 16.52
C PRO A 418 5.24 -14.74 16.13
N GLN A 419 5.07 -15.76 16.99
CA GLN A 419 4.14 -16.87 16.76
C GLN A 419 2.67 -16.46 16.92
N VAL A 420 2.38 -15.53 17.84
CA VAL A 420 1.02 -15.15 18.26
C VAL A 420 0.69 -13.69 18.02
N THR A 421 1.70 -12.82 17.90
CA THR A 421 1.50 -11.45 17.43
C THR A 421 1.16 -11.46 15.93
N ARG A 422 0.37 -10.50 15.47
CA ARG A 422 0.00 -10.26 14.07
C ARG A 422 0.06 -8.77 13.75
N LEU A 423 0.36 -8.45 12.50
CA LEU A 423 0.41 -7.08 11.97
C LEU A 423 -0.75 -6.88 11.00
N SER A 424 -1.47 -5.77 11.18
CA SER A 424 -2.40 -5.19 10.23
C SER A 424 -1.78 -3.86 9.76
N LEU A 425 -1.72 -3.67 8.45
CA LEU A 425 -1.25 -2.43 7.81
C LEU A 425 -2.39 -1.94 6.93
N GLN A 426 -2.92 -0.77 7.27
CA GLN A 426 -4.06 -0.14 6.61
C GLN A 426 -3.65 1.25 6.10
N LEU A 427 -4.31 1.68 5.04
CA LEU A 427 -4.04 2.93 4.35
C LEU A 427 -5.36 3.69 4.30
N ASP A 428 -5.45 4.77 5.06
CA ASP A 428 -6.57 5.70 4.96
C ASP A 428 -6.24 6.62 3.79
N LEU A 429 -7.03 6.54 2.72
CA LEU A 429 -6.79 7.23 1.46
C LEU A 429 -7.98 8.13 1.11
N PRO A 430 -7.78 9.19 0.30
CA PRO A 430 -8.87 9.90 -0.36
C PRO A 430 -9.76 8.95 -1.17
N GLU A 431 -11.07 9.21 -1.26
CA GLU A 431 -12.00 8.44 -2.11
C GLU A 431 -11.63 8.46 -3.61
N THR A 432 -10.78 9.41 -4.03
CA THR A 432 -10.23 9.53 -5.38
C THR A 432 -9.08 8.56 -5.68
N ILE A 433 -8.58 7.83 -4.69
CA ILE A 433 -7.38 6.99 -4.83
C ILE A 433 -7.68 5.54 -4.43
N GLU A 434 -7.57 4.65 -5.42
CA GLU A 434 -7.74 3.22 -5.27
C GLU A 434 -6.44 2.56 -4.78
N LEU A 435 -6.58 1.55 -3.92
CA LEU A 435 -5.49 0.77 -3.34
C LEU A 435 -5.40 -0.63 -3.98
N GLY A 436 -4.32 -0.90 -4.71
CA GLY A 436 -3.95 -2.23 -5.16
C GLY A 436 -2.76 -2.79 -4.38
N TRP A 437 -2.93 -3.91 -3.68
CA TRP A 437 -1.79 -4.63 -3.08
C TRP A 437 -1.10 -5.52 -4.11
N MET A 438 0.14 -5.18 -4.48
CA MET A 438 1.01 -6.05 -5.29
C MET A 438 1.66 -7.14 -4.43
N GLU A 439 2.11 -6.77 -3.23
CA GLU A 439 2.56 -7.70 -2.19
C GLU A 439 1.82 -7.34 -0.90
N PRO A 440 0.73 -8.05 -0.50
CA PRO A 440 0.00 -7.73 0.72
C PRO A 440 0.82 -8.05 1.99
N PRO A 441 0.60 -7.33 3.10
CA PRO A 441 1.29 -7.57 4.36
C PRO A 441 0.99 -8.98 4.89
N LYS A 442 2.01 -9.83 4.97
CA LYS A 442 1.88 -11.18 5.54
C LYS A 442 1.82 -11.10 7.07
N PRO A 443 0.68 -11.42 7.72
CA PRO A 443 0.46 -11.06 9.12
C PRO A 443 1.32 -11.90 10.09
N ASP A 444 1.80 -13.08 9.67
CA ASP A 444 2.68 -13.95 10.46
C ASP A 444 4.18 -13.57 10.40
N HIS A 445 4.63 -12.71 9.47
CA HIS A 445 6.06 -12.52 9.16
C HIS A 445 6.73 -11.29 9.84
N LEU A 446 6.32 -10.99 11.07
CA LEU A 446 6.62 -9.76 11.82
C LEU A 446 8.08 -9.29 11.91
N ARG A 447 9.07 -10.19 11.85
CA ARG A 447 10.49 -9.81 12.00
C ARG A 447 11.02 -9.04 10.80
N ARG A 448 10.50 -9.33 9.61
CA ARG A 448 10.88 -8.77 8.30
C ARG A 448 9.68 -8.91 7.35
N ALA A 449 8.60 -8.21 7.65
CA ALA A 449 7.44 -8.18 6.75
C ALA A 449 7.72 -7.17 5.64
N ARG A 450 7.53 -7.60 4.40
CA ARG A 450 7.60 -6.75 3.22
C ARG A 450 6.22 -6.70 2.59
N SER A 451 5.77 -5.50 2.22
CA SER A 451 4.55 -5.30 1.45
C SER A 451 4.70 -4.13 0.48
N LEU A 452 4.03 -4.23 -0.67
CA LEU A 452 4.07 -3.25 -1.74
C LEU A 452 2.62 -2.89 -2.12
N ALA A 453 2.23 -1.66 -1.80
CA ALA A 453 1.00 -1.06 -2.27
C ALA A 453 1.27 -0.30 -3.58
N VAL A 454 0.29 -0.27 -4.47
CA VAL A 454 0.20 0.63 -5.63
C VAL A 454 -1.08 1.43 -5.47
N LEU A 455 -0.95 2.74 -5.59
CA LEU A 455 -2.01 3.72 -5.50
C LEU A 455 -2.28 4.26 -6.91
N SER A 456 -3.53 4.21 -7.33
CA SER A 456 -3.99 4.69 -8.65
C SER A 456 -5.21 5.58 -8.48
N ASN A 457 -5.23 6.72 -9.17
CA ASN A 457 -6.44 7.52 -9.31
C ASN A 457 -7.12 7.11 -10.64
N PRO A 458 -8.42 6.76 -10.65
CA PRO A 458 -9.10 6.32 -11.87
C PRO A 458 -9.24 7.41 -12.94
N GLU A 459 -9.09 8.69 -12.60
CA GLU A 459 -8.97 9.77 -13.58
C GLU A 459 -7.58 9.81 -14.27
N PHE A 460 -6.56 9.21 -13.64
CA PHE A 460 -5.15 9.28 -14.03
C PHE A 460 -4.51 7.89 -14.21
N GLU A 461 -5.22 6.92 -14.80
CA GLU A 461 -4.84 5.49 -14.94
C GLU A 461 -3.34 5.20 -15.22
N GLN A 462 -2.67 6.03 -16.04
CA GLN A 462 -1.24 5.86 -16.39
C GLN A 462 -0.26 6.27 -15.28
N VAL A 463 -0.67 7.15 -14.35
CA VAL A 463 0.14 7.65 -13.24
C VAL A 463 -0.17 6.86 -11.98
N GLN A 464 0.85 6.26 -11.40
CA GLN A 464 0.72 5.40 -10.22
C GLN A 464 1.82 5.70 -9.21
N ILE A 465 1.48 5.62 -7.93
CA ILE A 465 2.41 5.78 -6.81
C ILE A 465 2.52 4.43 -6.10
N ALA A 466 3.70 3.84 -6.06
CA ALA A 466 3.98 2.64 -5.29
C ALA A 466 4.60 3.00 -3.93
N ILE A 467 4.14 2.34 -2.88
CA ILE A 467 4.67 2.47 -1.52
C ILE A 467 5.15 1.10 -1.05
N LEU A 468 6.46 0.97 -0.86
CA LEU A 468 7.10 -0.20 -0.27
C LEU A 468 7.18 -0.01 1.24
N PHE A 469 6.74 -1.02 1.99
CA PHE A 469 6.84 -1.09 3.44
C PHE A 469 7.76 -2.25 3.83
N ASN A 470 8.84 -1.94 4.53
CA ASN A 470 9.76 -2.90 5.15
C ASN A 470 9.62 -2.83 6.68
N VAL A 471 8.71 -3.64 7.21
CA VAL A 471 8.35 -3.64 8.63
C VAL A 471 9.21 -4.60 9.43
N HIS A 472 9.86 -4.06 10.45
CA HIS A 472 10.71 -4.78 11.39
C HIS A 472 10.15 -4.65 12.81
N CYS A 473 9.64 -5.75 13.37
CA CYS A 473 9.07 -5.77 14.71
C CYS A 473 9.93 -6.60 15.69
N THR A 474 10.40 -5.94 16.77
CA THR A 474 11.22 -6.54 17.84
C THR A 474 10.74 -6.08 19.22
N ARG A 475 11.52 -5.30 19.99
CA ARG A 475 11.04 -4.46 21.10
C ARG A 475 10.43 -3.15 20.57
N LYS A 476 10.93 -2.69 19.43
CA LYS A 476 10.44 -1.56 18.64
C LYS A 476 9.71 -2.09 17.42
N LEU A 477 8.65 -1.43 16.97
CA LEU A 477 8.17 -1.51 15.60
C LEU A 477 8.88 -0.41 14.81
N SER A 478 9.64 -0.74 13.78
CA SER A 478 10.07 0.24 12.78
C SER A 478 9.51 -0.14 11.42
N CYS A 479 8.96 0.84 10.73
CA CYS A 479 8.48 0.69 9.36
C CYS A 479 9.35 1.58 8.48
N GLU A 480 10.18 0.97 7.63
CA GLU A 480 10.81 1.72 6.54
C GLU A 480 9.79 1.82 5.39
N ILE A 481 9.58 3.05 4.90
CA ILE A 481 8.58 3.40 3.89
C ILE A 481 9.33 4.06 2.73
N ARG A 482 9.28 3.46 1.54
CA ARG A 482 9.89 4.00 0.31
C ARG A 482 8.81 4.33 -0.72
N HIS A 483 8.82 5.56 -1.20
CA HIS A 483 7.90 6.04 -2.24
C HIS A 483 8.56 5.97 -3.63
N ALA A 484 7.82 5.46 -4.61
CA ALA A 484 8.20 5.54 -6.02
C ALA A 484 6.97 5.85 -6.88
N ALA A 485 7.18 6.47 -8.03
CA ALA A 485 6.13 6.77 -9.00
C ALA A 485 6.46 6.16 -10.36
N ARG A 486 5.42 5.93 -11.15
CA ARG A 486 5.47 5.60 -12.56
C ARG A 486 4.53 6.55 -13.31
N LEU A 487 5.04 7.24 -14.31
CA LEU A 487 4.30 8.27 -15.08
C LEU A 487 3.56 7.69 -16.30
N ASP A 488 4.00 6.52 -16.78
CA ASP A 488 3.42 5.76 -17.88
C ASP A 488 3.71 4.26 -17.65
N PRO A 489 2.80 3.32 -17.96
CA PRO A 489 3.02 1.89 -17.75
C PRO A 489 4.32 1.32 -18.34
N SER A 490 4.82 1.88 -19.44
CA SER A 490 6.07 1.49 -20.10
C SER A 490 7.34 1.98 -19.40
N LEU A 491 7.23 3.00 -18.54
CA LEU A 491 8.37 3.57 -17.81
C LEU A 491 8.67 2.76 -16.53
N PRO A 492 9.94 2.66 -16.11
CA PRO A 492 10.28 2.05 -14.84
C PRO A 492 9.76 2.88 -13.67
N TRP A 493 9.54 2.22 -12.52
CA TRP A 493 9.37 2.90 -11.24
C TRP A 493 10.61 3.74 -10.92
N GLN A 494 10.41 4.93 -10.36
CA GLN A 494 11.48 5.83 -9.93
C GLN A 494 11.12 6.41 -8.54
N THR A 495 12.06 6.41 -7.59
CA THR A 495 11.84 7.10 -6.30
C THR A 495 11.67 8.59 -6.53
N PHE A 496 10.88 9.28 -5.69
CA PHE A 496 10.65 10.71 -5.87
C PHE A 496 10.55 11.46 -4.54
N THR A 497 10.70 12.78 -4.65
CA THR A 497 10.39 13.76 -3.61
C THR A 497 9.52 14.86 -4.22
N GLU A 498 8.64 15.48 -3.43
CA GLU A 498 7.83 16.66 -3.80
C GLU A 498 8.68 17.78 -4.43
N PRO A 499 9.81 18.23 -3.83
CA PRO A 499 10.72 19.17 -4.50
C PRO A 499 11.41 18.60 -5.75
N GLY A 500 11.60 17.28 -5.84
CA GLY A 500 12.08 16.61 -7.06
C GLY A 500 11.08 16.73 -8.21
N ILE A 501 9.80 16.42 -7.96
CA ILE A 501 8.72 16.54 -8.96
C ILE A 501 8.56 18.01 -9.40
N GLN A 502 8.64 18.97 -8.47
CA GLN A 502 8.56 20.39 -8.82
C GLN A 502 9.74 20.85 -9.69
N ARG A 503 10.96 20.36 -9.42
CA ARG A 503 12.13 20.60 -10.29
C ARG A 503 11.93 20.01 -11.68
N LEU A 504 11.45 18.77 -11.80
CA LEU A 504 11.14 18.15 -13.09
C LEU A 504 10.11 18.95 -13.87
N ALA A 505 9.00 19.36 -13.24
CA ALA A 505 7.96 20.15 -13.89
C ALA A 505 8.53 21.46 -14.49
N ASN A 506 9.37 22.18 -13.72
CA ASN A 506 10.03 23.39 -14.20
C ASN A 506 11.03 23.11 -15.34
N GLN A 507 11.76 21.99 -15.30
CA GLN A 507 12.66 21.57 -16.38
C GLN A 507 11.90 21.23 -17.67
N LEU A 508 10.75 20.55 -17.58
CA LEU A 508 9.91 20.22 -18.74
C LEU A 508 9.31 21.49 -19.37
N LEU A 509 8.86 22.45 -18.56
CA LEU A 509 8.41 23.76 -19.07
C LEU A 509 9.54 24.49 -19.82
N ALA A 510 10.73 24.60 -19.22
CA ALA A 510 11.89 25.22 -19.86
C ALA A 510 12.34 24.49 -21.14
N ARG A 511 12.19 23.16 -21.20
CA ARG A 511 12.48 22.35 -22.38
C ARG A 511 11.45 22.53 -23.48
N ASN A 512 10.17 22.65 -23.13
CA ASN A 512 9.10 22.94 -24.09
C ASN A 512 9.29 24.32 -24.74
N ASP A 513 9.67 25.33 -23.95
CA ASP A 513 10.06 26.66 -24.46
C ASP A 513 11.24 26.60 -25.45
N GLN A 514 12.21 25.71 -25.21
CA GLN A 514 13.33 25.49 -26.15
C GLN A 514 12.87 24.78 -27.43
N PHE A 515 12.05 23.74 -27.32
CA PHE A 515 11.52 23.03 -28.48
C PHE A 515 10.65 23.92 -29.36
N ALA A 516 9.81 24.80 -28.78
CA ALA A 516 9.03 25.77 -29.53
C ALA A 516 9.93 26.70 -30.36
N ARG A 517 11.00 27.25 -29.76
CA ARG A 517 11.98 28.10 -30.48
C ARG A 517 12.73 27.34 -31.59
N LEU A 518 13.05 26.06 -31.37
CA LEU A 518 13.67 25.22 -32.40
C LEU A 518 12.69 24.91 -33.54
N GLN A 519 11.40 24.74 -33.23
CA GLN A 519 10.37 24.53 -34.24
C GLN A 519 10.23 25.78 -35.13
N ASP A 520 10.13 26.97 -34.52
CA ASP A 520 10.08 28.26 -35.24
C ASP A 520 11.31 28.44 -36.16
N GLN A 521 12.51 28.05 -35.68
CA GLN A 521 13.75 28.12 -36.47
C GLN A 521 13.76 27.14 -37.64
N ILE A 522 13.35 25.88 -37.43
CA ILE A 522 13.28 24.87 -38.49
C ILE A 522 12.22 25.26 -39.53
N GLU A 523 11.09 25.83 -39.12
CA GLU A 523 10.05 26.32 -40.02
C GLU A 523 10.57 27.49 -40.87
N ALA A 524 11.24 28.48 -40.26
CA ALA A 524 11.89 29.57 -40.98
C ALA A 524 12.98 29.09 -41.96
N TRP A 525 13.79 28.09 -41.59
CA TRP A 525 14.76 27.48 -42.52
C TRP A 525 14.08 26.71 -43.65
N TYR A 526 12.99 26.00 -43.38
CA TYR A 526 12.27 25.19 -44.36
C TYR A 526 11.67 26.03 -45.50
N GLU A 527 11.19 27.24 -45.20
CA GLU A 527 10.73 28.20 -46.21
C GLU A 527 11.84 28.53 -47.22
N HIS A 528 13.06 28.77 -46.74
CA HIS A 528 14.22 29.21 -47.52
C HIS A 528 15.03 28.06 -48.13
N ALA A 529 14.80 26.81 -47.71
CA ALA A 529 15.58 25.64 -48.08
C ALA A 529 15.32 25.10 -49.49
N ASP A 530 16.36 24.57 -50.13
CA ASP A 530 16.29 23.84 -51.41
C ASP A 530 15.56 22.49 -51.28
N SER A 531 15.19 21.88 -52.41
CA SER A 531 14.44 20.60 -52.44
C SER A 531 15.12 19.44 -51.71
N THR A 532 16.46 19.39 -51.72
CA THR A 532 17.27 18.40 -51.00
C THR A 532 17.30 18.68 -49.50
N GLN A 533 17.54 19.93 -49.11
CA GLN A 533 17.54 20.40 -47.71
C GLN A 533 16.16 20.21 -47.07
N ARG A 534 15.06 20.52 -47.77
CA ARG A 534 13.69 20.28 -47.31
C ARG A 534 13.42 18.80 -46.98
N ARG A 535 14.07 17.86 -47.69
CA ARG A 535 13.95 16.43 -47.36
C ARG A 535 14.62 16.07 -46.03
N GLN A 536 15.76 16.71 -45.70
CA GLN A 536 16.46 16.52 -44.43
C GLN A 536 15.72 17.23 -43.28
N LEU A 537 15.36 18.50 -43.46
CA LEU A 537 14.60 19.30 -42.50
C LEU A 537 13.24 18.68 -42.17
N ARG A 538 12.60 17.98 -43.12
CA ARG A 538 11.35 17.25 -42.86
C ARG A 538 11.55 16.16 -41.81
N THR A 539 12.60 15.33 -41.91
CA THR A 539 12.89 14.30 -40.90
C THR A 539 13.16 14.93 -39.54
N GLN A 540 13.97 16.00 -39.48
CA GLN A 540 14.26 16.72 -38.23
C GLN A 540 13.01 17.34 -37.61
N ARG A 541 12.14 17.96 -38.43
CA ARG A 541 10.86 18.53 -37.98
C ARG A 541 9.91 17.45 -37.46
N ASP A 542 9.80 16.32 -38.16
CA ASP A 542 8.91 15.23 -37.77
C ASP A 542 9.43 14.56 -36.45
N GLN A 543 10.76 14.45 -36.26
CA GLN A 543 11.39 14.06 -34.98
C GLN A 543 11.17 15.07 -33.85
N LEU A 544 11.35 16.37 -34.11
CA LEU A 544 11.10 17.43 -33.14
C LEU A 544 9.63 17.44 -32.71
N LYS A 545 8.70 17.26 -33.64
CA LYS A 545 7.27 17.15 -33.35
C LYS A 545 6.96 15.97 -32.41
N SER A 546 7.52 14.79 -32.67
CA SER A 546 7.38 13.66 -31.73
C SER A 546 8.02 13.92 -30.36
N SER A 547 9.09 14.72 -30.31
CA SER A 547 9.74 15.11 -29.05
C SER A 547 8.88 16.09 -28.24
N ILE A 548 8.18 17.01 -28.91
CA ILE A 548 7.21 17.93 -28.32
C ILE A 548 6.00 17.15 -27.79
N GLU A 549 5.36 16.31 -28.62
CA GLU A 549 4.21 15.50 -28.23
C GLU A 549 4.52 14.60 -27.01
N TRP A 550 5.71 14.01 -26.97
CA TRP A 550 6.18 13.24 -25.81
C TRP A 550 6.40 14.12 -24.56
N SER A 551 7.00 15.30 -24.71
CA SER A 551 7.29 16.22 -23.60
C SER A 551 6.01 16.88 -23.04
N GLU A 552 5.02 17.18 -23.87
CA GLU A 552 3.68 17.62 -23.46
C GLU A 552 2.93 16.52 -22.70
N THR A 553 3.00 15.28 -23.20
CA THR A 553 2.43 14.10 -22.52
C THR A 553 3.07 13.91 -21.15
N LEU A 554 4.41 13.93 -21.08
CA LEU A 554 5.15 13.78 -19.84
C LEU A 554 4.86 14.92 -18.85
N SER A 555 4.80 16.18 -19.33
CA SER A 555 4.40 17.33 -18.49
C SER A 555 2.99 17.18 -17.92
N THR A 556 2.06 16.62 -18.69
CA THR A 556 0.69 16.32 -18.22
C THR A 556 0.69 15.25 -17.14
N ARG A 557 1.46 14.16 -17.32
CA ARG A 557 1.61 13.09 -16.32
C ARG A 557 2.30 13.57 -15.04
N VAL A 558 3.28 14.46 -15.13
CA VAL A 558 3.92 15.10 -13.98
C VAL A 558 2.94 15.99 -13.21
N ALA A 559 2.08 16.76 -13.89
CA ALA A 559 1.04 17.54 -13.23
C ALA A 559 0.00 16.65 -12.50
N GLN A 560 -0.39 15.53 -13.10
CA GLN A 560 -1.26 14.53 -12.45
C GLN A 560 -0.61 13.90 -11.22
N LEU A 561 0.70 13.58 -11.29
CA LEU A 561 1.45 13.11 -10.13
C LEU A 561 1.49 14.16 -9.00
N GLN A 562 1.66 15.45 -9.33
CA GLN A 562 1.58 16.53 -8.34
C GLN A 562 0.22 16.61 -7.66
N THR A 563 -0.88 16.44 -8.40
CA THR A 563 -2.23 16.38 -7.83
C THR A 563 -2.40 15.18 -6.90
N MET A 564 -2.01 13.97 -7.31
CA MET A 564 -2.08 12.78 -6.47
C MET A 564 -1.24 12.92 -5.18
N VAL A 565 -0.03 13.47 -5.28
CA VAL A 565 0.85 13.73 -4.13
C VAL A 565 0.21 14.75 -3.18
N ALA A 566 -0.46 15.79 -3.70
CA ALA A 566 -1.15 16.77 -2.88
C ALA A 566 -2.37 16.18 -2.14
N GLU A 567 -3.18 15.36 -2.83
CA GLU A 567 -4.31 14.64 -2.23
C GLU A 567 -3.85 13.67 -1.12
N LEU A 568 -2.83 12.85 -1.39
CA LEU A 568 -2.24 11.95 -0.40
C LEU A 568 -1.62 12.67 0.80
N LYS A 569 -0.98 13.82 0.58
CA LYS A 569 -0.40 14.64 1.65
C LYS A 569 -1.45 15.32 2.53
N GLN A 570 -2.65 15.55 2.01
CA GLN A 570 -3.74 16.17 2.76
C GLN A 570 -4.46 15.15 3.66
N ASP A 571 -4.94 14.05 3.09
CA ASP A 571 -5.84 13.12 3.77
C ASP A 571 -5.24 11.71 3.97
N GLY A 572 -4.16 11.38 3.24
CA GLY A 572 -3.51 10.07 3.27
C GLY A 572 -2.77 9.78 4.57
N LYS A 573 -3.12 8.67 5.23
CA LYS A 573 -2.51 8.21 6.49
C LYS A 573 -2.22 6.72 6.46
N ILE A 574 -1.14 6.34 7.13
CA ILE A 574 -0.70 4.95 7.28
C ILE A 574 -1.02 4.51 8.71
N ARG A 575 -1.85 3.49 8.85
CA ARG A 575 -2.20 2.84 10.12
C ARG A 575 -1.46 1.51 10.26
N CYS A 576 -0.63 1.41 11.28
CA CYS A 576 0.02 0.17 11.69
C CYS A 576 -0.64 -0.32 12.99
N GLU A 577 -1.33 -1.45 12.93
CA GLU A 577 -1.96 -2.09 14.08
C GLU A 577 -1.24 -3.40 14.40
N LEU A 578 -1.00 -3.64 15.69
CA LEU A 578 -0.31 -4.83 16.17
C LEU A 578 -1.14 -5.47 17.27
N TYR A 579 -1.48 -6.75 17.11
CA TYR A 579 -2.33 -7.48 18.05
C TYR A 579 -1.71 -8.84 18.42
N VAL A 580 -2.01 -9.36 19.60
CA VAL A 580 -1.66 -10.71 20.06
C VAL A 580 -2.91 -11.56 20.07
N ARG A 581 -2.86 -12.68 19.34
CA ARG A 581 -3.94 -13.65 19.28
C ARG A 581 -3.93 -14.52 20.53
N TRP A 582 -5.00 -14.43 21.32
CA TRP A 582 -5.31 -15.33 22.42
C TRP A 582 -6.39 -16.35 21.99
N PRO A 583 -6.57 -17.48 22.72
CA PRO A 583 -7.61 -18.46 22.40
C PRO A 583 -9.05 -17.94 22.44
N ASP A 584 -9.28 -16.82 23.14
CA ASP A 584 -10.58 -16.19 23.40
C ASP A 584 -10.75 -14.80 22.77
N GLY A 585 -9.75 -14.29 22.04
CA GLY A 585 -9.82 -13.01 21.33
C GLY A 585 -8.45 -12.40 20.99
N ASP A 586 -8.45 -11.27 20.30
CA ASP A 586 -7.22 -10.54 19.98
C ASP A 586 -6.99 -9.39 20.97
N GLN A 587 -5.78 -9.29 21.51
CA GLN A 587 -5.36 -8.20 22.39
C GLN A 587 -4.58 -7.16 21.57
N PRO A 588 -5.04 -5.89 21.47
CA PRO A 588 -4.24 -4.83 20.86
C PRO A 588 -2.97 -4.54 21.67
N LEU A 589 -1.83 -4.55 21.00
CA LEU A 589 -0.55 -4.05 21.50
C LEU A 589 -0.26 -2.63 21.00
N LEU A 590 -0.52 -2.36 19.73
CA LEU A 590 -0.43 -1.03 19.12
C LEU A 590 -1.71 -0.79 18.33
N THR A 591 -2.39 0.31 18.63
CA THR A 591 -3.55 0.80 17.88
C THR A 591 -3.29 2.21 17.38
N MET A 592 -3.71 2.47 16.14
CA MET A 592 -3.76 3.80 15.57
C MET A 592 -5.23 4.12 15.30
N PRO A 593 -5.94 4.77 16.25
CA PRO A 593 -7.37 4.99 16.10
C PRO A 593 -7.65 5.81 14.85
N GLU A 594 -8.69 5.43 14.12
CA GLU A 594 -9.26 6.26 13.07
C GLU A 594 -9.53 7.65 13.66
N GLY A 595 -9.11 8.68 12.94
CA GLY A 595 -9.16 10.07 13.39
C GLY A 595 -10.59 10.64 13.41
N GLY A 596 -11.50 10.00 14.15
CA GLY A 596 -12.78 10.59 14.51
C GLY A 596 -12.53 11.85 15.33
N ASN A 597 -13.19 12.94 14.95
CA ASN A 597 -13.10 14.24 15.60
C ASN A 597 -13.22 14.10 17.14
N ARG A 598 -12.09 14.19 17.84
CA ARG A 598 -12.05 14.46 19.27
C ARG A 598 -12.32 15.96 19.44
N GLU A 599 -13.61 16.32 19.43
CA GLU A 599 -14.11 17.62 19.93
C GLU A 599 -13.77 17.83 21.41
#